data_AF-A0A348V897-F1
#
_entry.id   AF-A0A348V897-F1
#
_cell.length_a   1.000
_cell.length_b   1.000
_cell.length_c   1.000
_cell.angle_alpha   90.00
_cell.angle_beta   90.00
_cell.angle_gamma   90.00
#
_symmetry.space_group_name_H-M   'P 1'
#
loop_
_entity.id
_entity.type
_entity.pdbx_description
1 polymer ?
#
loop_
_entity_poly.entity_id
_entity_poly.type
_entity_poly.pdbx_seq_one_letter_code
_entity_poly.pdbx_strand_id
1 'polypeptide(L)'
;MHKGVTFSEEIKQQAQALGFDACGICRATNSGEEARYMEWIRDHCQGGMSYLERNIDKRIDPRLLVEGARSIISVALNYYPPVKLPGKVPQFAYYAYGKDYHEVMREKLGSLFDWIKTRFPEARGRG
;
A
#
# COMPACT_ATOMS: atom_id res chain seq x y z
N MET A 1 8.28 -21.94 -27.40
CA MET A 1 8.73 -20.59 -26.99
C MET A 1 8.40 -20.41 -25.52
N HIS A 2 9.36 -20.58 -24.60
CA HIS A 2 9.18 -20.20 -23.21
C HIS A 2 9.34 -18.67 -23.10
N LYS A 3 8.26 -17.94 -22.82
CA LYS A 3 8.39 -16.55 -22.36
C LYS A 3 9.05 -16.61 -20.98
N GLY A 4 10.22 -16.00 -20.84
CA GLY A 4 10.88 -15.85 -19.55
C GLY A 4 10.00 -15.05 -18.58
N VAL A 5 10.20 -15.28 -17.29
CA VAL A 5 9.51 -14.53 -16.22
C VAL A 5 9.88 -13.05 -16.35
N THR A 6 8.87 -12.19 -16.33
CA THR A 6 9.06 -10.73 -16.35
C THR A 6 9.41 -10.22 -14.96
N PHE A 7 10.11 -9.09 -14.87
CA PHE A 7 10.45 -8.51 -13.57
C PHE A 7 9.22 -8.19 -12.71
N SER A 8 8.09 -7.81 -13.34
CA SER A 8 6.81 -7.63 -12.65
C SER A 8 6.29 -8.91 -11.99
N GLU A 9 6.52 -10.08 -12.61
CA GLU A 9 6.17 -11.37 -12.02
C GLU A 9 7.14 -11.75 -10.90
N GLU A 10 8.44 -11.47 -11.04
CA GLU A 10 9.42 -11.68 -9.97
C GLU A 10 9.09 -10.85 -8.71
N ILE A 11 8.72 -9.57 -8.87
CA ILE A 11 8.29 -8.72 -7.74
C ILE A 11 7.09 -9.34 -7.02
N LYS A 12 6.09 -9.83 -7.77
CA LYS A 12 4.90 -10.45 -7.18
C LYS A 12 5.23 -11.75 -6.45
N GLN A 13 6.11 -12.57 -7.02
CA GLN A 13 6.60 -13.79 -6.37
C GLN A 13 7.37 -13.46 -5.09
N GLN A 14 8.23 -12.45 -5.13
CA GLN A 14 8.95 -12.01 -3.94
C GLN A 14 8.00 -11.45 -2.86
N ALA A 15 7.00 -10.66 -3.24
CA ALA A 15 6.00 -10.17 -2.30
C ALA A 15 5.26 -11.34 -1.62
N GLN A 16 4.87 -12.36 -2.40
CA GLN A 16 4.26 -13.58 -1.85
C GLN A 16 5.22 -14.33 -0.92
N ALA A 17 6.50 -14.46 -1.28
CA ALA A 17 7.51 -15.10 -0.44
C ALA A 17 7.77 -14.33 0.87
N LEU A 18 7.65 -13.00 0.86
CA LEU A 18 7.68 -12.15 2.06
C LEU A 18 6.38 -12.23 2.88
N GLY A 19 5.40 -13.02 2.42
CA GLY A 19 4.15 -13.30 3.10
C GLY A 19 3.06 -12.26 2.87
N PHE A 20 3.07 -11.53 1.76
CA PHE A 20 1.90 -10.77 1.30
C PHE A 20 0.87 -11.71 0.64
N ASP A 21 -0.41 -11.50 0.92
CA ASP A 21 -1.50 -12.30 0.35
C ASP A 21 -1.84 -11.91 -1.09
N ALA A 22 -1.57 -10.65 -1.46
CA ALA A 22 -1.72 -10.17 -2.83
C ALA A 22 -0.69 -9.09 -3.17
N CYS A 23 -0.34 -9.02 -4.45
CA CYS A 23 0.52 -7.97 -5.01
C CYS A 23 0.07 -7.58 -6.42
N GLY A 24 -0.23 -6.31 -6.62
CA GLY A 24 -0.59 -5.69 -7.90
C GLY A 24 0.40 -4.61 -8.31
N ILE A 25 0.53 -4.38 -9.62
CA ILE A 25 1.40 -3.32 -10.16
C ILE A 25 0.61 -2.56 -11.22
N CYS A 26 0.59 -1.24 -11.12
CA CYS A 26 -0.01 -0.36 -12.12
C CYS A 26 0.94 0.80 -12.48
N ARG A 27 0.63 1.56 -13.54
CA ARG A 27 1.39 2.76 -13.88
C ARG A 27 1.11 3.86 -12.86
N ALA A 28 2.13 4.63 -12.53
CA ALA A 28 1.97 5.84 -11.73
C ALA A 28 1.42 6.95 -12.64
N THR A 29 0.11 7.19 -12.53
CA THR A 29 -0.61 8.27 -13.23
C THR A 29 -1.53 8.98 -12.26
N ASN A 30 -2.08 10.12 -12.68
CA ASN A 30 -3.18 10.76 -11.96
C ASN A 30 -4.33 9.76 -11.79
N SER A 31 -4.95 9.75 -10.61
CA SER A 31 -6.08 8.88 -10.28
C SER A 31 -7.33 9.15 -11.13
N GLY A 32 -7.52 10.37 -11.62
CA GLY A 32 -8.76 10.82 -12.27
C GLY A 32 -9.91 11.11 -11.30
N GLU A 33 -9.67 10.96 -9.99
CA GLU A 33 -10.71 10.99 -8.94
C GLU A 33 -10.77 12.33 -8.18
N GLU A 34 -10.07 13.35 -8.68
CA GLU A 34 -9.93 14.63 -8.00
C GLU A 34 -11.26 15.32 -7.73
N ALA A 35 -12.13 15.43 -8.75
CA ALA A 35 -13.43 16.08 -8.59
C ALA A 35 -14.26 15.40 -7.49
N ARG A 36 -14.32 14.06 -7.51
CA ARG A 36 -15.05 13.27 -6.50
C ARG A 36 -14.45 13.43 -5.11
N TYR A 37 -13.12 13.42 -4.99
CA TYR A 37 -12.44 13.62 -3.70
C TYR A 37 -12.72 15.01 -3.14
N MET A 38 -12.66 16.04 -3.99
CA MET A 38 -12.89 17.44 -3.60
C MET A 38 -14.34 17.71 -3.20
N GLU A 39 -15.30 17.08 -3.88
CA GLU A 39 -16.71 17.11 -3.48
C GLU A 39 -16.90 16.45 -2.12
N TRP A 40 -16.37 15.25 -1.92
CA TRP A 40 -16.45 14.53 -0.65
C TRP A 40 -15.84 15.31 0.53
N ILE A 41 -14.73 16.01 0.32
CA ILE A 41 -14.11 16.89 1.33
C ILE A 41 -15.00 18.11 1.64
N ARG A 42 -15.61 18.70 0.60
CA ARG A 42 -16.50 19.86 0.73
C ARG A 42 -17.77 19.51 1.50
N ASP A 43 -18.25 18.29 1.35
CA ASP A 43 -19.40 17.74 2.07
C ASP A 43 -19.04 17.29 3.50
N HIS A 44 -17.85 17.61 3.98
CA HIS A 44 -17.35 17.28 5.32
C HIS A 44 -17.39 15.78 5.66
N CYS A 45 -17.32 14.91 4.64
CA CYS A 45 -17.39 13.47 4.82
C CYS A 45 -16.12 12.87 5.46
N GLN A 46 -15.05 13.65 5.61
CA GLN A 46 -13.83 13.33 6.37
C GLN A 46 -14.05 13.23 7.89
N GLY A 47 -15.20 13.66 8.40
CA GLY A 47 -15.48 13.73 9.82
C GLY A 47 -14.48 14.63 10.54
N GLY A 48 -13.58 14.06 11.33
CA GLY A 48 -12.51 14.79 12.04
C GLY A 48 -11.13 14.73 11.38
N MET A 49 -10.98 14.03 10.25
CA MET A 49 -9.68 13.75 9.63
C MET A 49 -9.19 14.92 8.77
N SER A 50 -8.97 16.10 9.37
CA SER A 50 -8.56 17.33 8.66
C SER A 50 -7.24 17.20 7.87
N TYR A 51 -6.40 16.21 8.17
CA TYR A 51 -5.21 15.91 7.37
C TYR A 51 -5.54 15.42 5.95
N LEU A 52 -6.78 14.97 5.69
CA LEU A 52 -7.26 14.60 4.36
C LEU A 52 -7.39 15.82 3.43
N GLU A 53 -7.53 17.02 3.99
CA GLU A 53 -7.60 18.28 3.22
C GLU A 53 -6.21 18.78 2.78
N ARG A 54 -5.14 18.23 3.36
CA ARG A 54 -3.76 18.66 3.10
C ARG A 54 -3.15 17.89 1.94
N ASN A 55 -2.27 18.55 1.18
CA ASN A 55 -1.47 17.96 0.09
C ASN A 55 -2.33 17.20 -0.95
N ILE A 56 -3.48 17.78 -1.35
CA ILE A 56 -4.42 17.17 -2.30
C ILE A 56 -3.73 16.79 -3.61
N ASP A 57 -2.90 17.69 -4.13
CA ASP A 57 -2.06 17.46 -5.31
C ASP A 57 -1.32 16.12 -5.26
N LYS A 58 -0.66 15.82 -4.13
CA LYS A 58 0.10 14.57 -3.93
C LYS A 58 -0.79 13.33 -3.75
N ARG A 59 -2.04 13.50 -3.31
CA ARG A 59 -3.02 12.41 -3.18
C ARG A 59 -3.58 12.01 -4.55
N ILE A 60 -3.75 12.99 -5.43
CA ILE A 60 -4.29 12.80 -6.77
C ILE A 60 -3.21 12.32 -7.73
N ASP A 61 -1.99 12.86 -7.61
CA ASP A 61 -0.85 12.51 -8.45
C ASP A 61 0.31 11.91 -7.63
N PRO A 62 0.44 10.57 -7.59
CA PRO A 62 1.50 9.89 -6.86
C PRO A 62 2.90 10.19 -7.40
N ARG A 63 3.03 10.75 -8.62
CA ARG A 63 4.33 11.15 -9.19
C ARG A 63 4.94 12.34 -8.45
N LEU A 64 4.15 13.08 -7.69
CA LEU A 64 4.62 14.16 -6.82
C LEU A 64 5.23 13.65 -5.50
N LEU A 65 5.10 12.35 -5.19
CA LEU A 65 5.69 11.74 -3.98
C LEU A 65 7.14 11.31 -4.19
N VAL A 66 7.47 10.86 -5.40
CA VAL A 66 8.80 10.42 -5.82
C VAL A 66 9.01 10.89 -7.25
N GLU A 67 9.98 11.76 -7.46
CA GLU A 67 10.28 12.31 -8.77
C GLU A 67 10.60 11.20 -9.79
N GLY A 68 9.89 11.22 -10.92
CA GLY A 68 10.06 10.23 -11.98
C GLY A 68 9.42 8.87 -11.68
N ALA A 69 8.52 8.75 -10.69
CA ALA A 69 7.78 7.54 -10.44
C ALA A 69 7.04 7.06 -11.70
N ARG A 70 7.21 5.78 -12.04
CA ARG A 70 6.61 5.14 -13.23
C ARG A 70 5.56 4.09 -12.89
N SER A 71 5.63 3.52 -11.69
CA SER A 71 4.79 2.41 -11.26
C SER A 71 4.43 2.55 -9.79
N ILE A 72 3.28 1.96 -9.44
CA ILE A 72 2.84 1.77 -8.06
C ILE A 72 2.76 0.26 -7.83
N ILE A 73 3.37 -0.21 -6.74
CA ILE A 73 3.26 -1.60 -6.28
C ILE A 73 2.30 -1.58 -5.09
N SER A 74 1.17 -2.27 -5.22
CA SER A 74 0.15 -2.36 -4.17
C SER A 74 0.15 -3.77 -3.60
N VAL A 75 0.17 -3.89 -2.27
CA VAL A 75 0.23 -5.18 -1.56
C VAL A 75 -0.91 -5.27 -0.54
N ALA A 76 -1.31 -6.48 -0.19
CA ALA A 76 -2.32 -6.74 0.83
C ALA A 76 -1.87 -7.81 1.82
N LEU A 77 -2.30 -7.64 3.08
CA LEU A 77 -2.21 -8.64 4.13
C LEU A 77 -3.59 -8.89 4.73
N ASN A 78 -3.93 -10.17 4.91
CA ASN A 78 -5.10 -10.59 5.62
C ASN A 78 -4.84 -10.51 7.14
N TYR A 79 -5.58 -9.63 7.81
CA TYR A 79 -5.48 -9.45 9.27
C TYR A 79 -6.51 -10.28 10.04
N TYR A 80 -7.27 -11.18 9.38
CA TYR A 80 -8.28 -11.97 10.06
C TYR A 80 -7.64 -12.84 11.16
N PRO A 81 -8.00 -12.63 12.44
CA PRO A 81 -7.24 -13.22 13.52
C PRO A 81 -7.59 -14.72 13.63
N PRO A 82 -6.57 -15.60 13.73
CA PRO A 82 -6.81 -17.03 13.94
C PRO A 82 -7.39 -17.31 15.33
N VAL A 83 -7.13 -16.43 16.30
CA VAL A 83 -7.63 -16.51 17.67
C VAL A 83 -8.40 -15.23 18.00
N LYS A 84 -9.65 -15.38 18.44
CA LYS A 84 -10.54 -14.27 18.77
C LYS A 84 -10.66 -14.10 20.27
N LEU A 85 -10.97 -12.87 20.70
CA LEU A 85 -11.36 -12.65 22.09
C LEU A 85 -12.66 -13.41 22.40
N PRO A 86 -12.87 -13.88 23.64
CA PRO A 86 -14.11 -14.53 24.04
C PRO A 86 -15.33 -13.62 23.82
N GLY A 87 -16.46 -14.16 23.39
CA GLY A 87 -17.63 -13.34 23.01
C GLY A 87 -18.31 -12.54 24.14
N LYS A 88 -17.95 -12.78 25.40
CA LYS A 88 -18.54 -12.10 26.58
C LYS A 88 -17.68 -10.96 27.13
N VAL A 89 -16.61 -10.57 26.43
CA VAL A 89 -15.75 -9.44 26.82
C VAL A 89 -15.83 -8.32 25.78
N PRO A 90 -15.53 -7.05 26.14
CA PRO A 90 -15.38 -5.98 25.17
C PRO A 90 -14.47 -6.38 24.01
N GLN A 91 -14.89 -6.04 22.78
CA GLN A 91 -14.19 -6.42 21.56
C GLN A 91 -13.43 -5.23 20.97
N PHE A 92 -12.29 -5.52 20.36
CA PHE A 92 -11.61 -4.59 19.47
C PHE A 92 -11.91 -4.94 18.01
N ALA A 93 -11.77 -3.98 17.11
CA ALA A 93 -11.74 -4.26 15.69
C ALA A 93 -10.56 -5.18 15.35
N TYR A 94 -10.74 -6.12 14.42
CA TYR A 94 -9.73 -7.13 14.13
C TYR A 94 -8.41 -6.57 13.59
N TYR A 95 -8.42 -5.43 12.90
CA TYR A 95 -7.18 -4.80 12.44
C TYR A 95 -6.29 -4.29 13.60
N ALA A 96 -6.84 -4.17 14.81
CA ALA A 96 -6.14 -3.74 16.00
C ALA A 96 -5.68 -4.93 16.87
N TYR A 97 -5.82 -6.17 16.39
CA TYR A 97 -5.32 -7.33 17.10
C TYR A 97 -3.81 -7.49 16.88
N GLY A 98 -3.06 -7.80 17.94
CA GLY A 98 -1.64 -8.12 17.85
C GLY A 98 -0.74 -6.88 17.68
N LYS A 99 0.35 -7.03 16.92
CA LYS A 99 1.30 -5.94 16.62
C LYS A 99 0.63 -4.91 15.71
N ASP A 100 0.97 -3.63 15.88
CA ASP A 100 0.49 -2.56 15.00
C ASP A 100 0.80 -2.90 13.53
N TYR A 101 -0.25 -2.98 12.71
CA TYR A 101 -0.11 -3.33 11.30
C TYR A 101 0.80 -2.35 10.55
N HIS A 102 0.92 -1.09 11.00
CA HIS A 102 1.81 -0.13 10.37
C HIS A 102 3.27 -0.55 10.48
N GLU A 103 3.68 -1.13 11.61
CA GLU A 103 5.04 -1.64 11.80
C GLU A 103 5.28 -2.86 10.92
N VAL A 104 4.34 -3.82 10.94
CA VAL A 104 4.43 -5.05 10.13
C VAL A 104 4.49 -4.74 8.64
N MET A 105 3.63 -3.82 8.16
CA MET A 105 3.61 -3.39 6.76
C MET A 105 4.91 -2.69 6.38
N ARG A 106 5.40 -1.76 7.21
CA ARG A 106 6.64 -1.01 6.94
C ARG A 106 7.85 -1.93 6.84
N GLU A 107 8.00 -2.87 7.76
CA GLU A 107 9.10 -3.86 7.75
C GLU A 107 9.08 -4.72 6.48
N LYS A 108 7.90 -5.23 6.09
CA LYS A 108 7.75 -6.07 4.88
C LYS A 108 7.93 -5.27 3.58
N LEU A 109 7.39 -4.05 3.51
CA LEU A 109 7.57 -3.15 2.36
C LEU A 109 9.04 -2.77 2.19
N GLY A 110 9.74 -2.48 3.30
CA GLY A 110 11.18 -2.25 3.29
C GLY A 110 11.94 -3.45 2.72
N SER A 111 11.64 -4.65 3.21
CA SER A 111 12.26 -5.90 2.73
C SER A 111 12.01 -6.15 1.24
N LEU A 112 10.79 -5.88 0.75
CA LEU A 112 10.47 -5.99 -0.67
C LEU A 112 11.25 -4.96 -1.51
N PHE A 113 11.34 -3.73 -1.02
CA PHE A 113 12.05 -2.67 -1.72
C PHE A 113 13.57 -2.91 -1.75
N ASP A 114 14.15 -3.40 -0.65
CA ASP A 114 15.56 -3.79 -0.59
C ASP A 114 15.85 -4.92 -1.58
N TRP A 115 14.96 -5.91 -1.70
CA TRP A 115 15.08 -6.95 -2.71
C TRP A 115 15.03 -6.38 -4.13
N ILE A 116 14.12 -5.46 -4.43
CA ILE A 116 14.05 -4.77 -5.75
C ILE A 116 15.40 -4.10 -6.05
N LYS A 117 15.99 -3.43 -5.06
CA LYS A 117 17.29 -2.76 -5.21
C LYS A 117 18.46 -3.71 -5.48
N THR A 118 18.36 -5.00 -5.13
CA THR A 118 19.37 -5.99 -5.52
C THR A 118 19.43 -6.20 -7.04
N ARG A 119 18.31 -5.94 -7.76
CA ARG A 119 18.21 -6.10 -9.21
C ARG A 119 18.30 -4.78 -9.96
N PHE A 120 17.81 -3.70 -9.35
CA PHE A 120 17.89 -2.33 -9.87
C PHE A 120 18.40 -1.39 -8.77
N PRO A 121 19.72 -1.28 -8.57
CA PRO A 121 20.31 -0.49 -7.48
C PRO A 121 19.89 0.99 -7.47
N GLU A 122 19.62 1.54 -8.65
CA GLU A 122 19.15 2.92 -8.88
C GLU A 122 17.66 3.12 -8.64
N ALA A 123 16.90 2.06 -8.31
CA ALA A 123 15.49 2.16 -8.03
C ALA A 123 15.23 3.12 -6.86
N ARG A 124 14.34 4.08 -7.10
CA ARG A 124 13.84 5.04 -6.10
C ARG A 124 12.40 4.68 -5.76
N GLY A 125 12.03 4.80 -4.50
CA GLY A 125 10.71 4.42 -4.01
C GLY A 125 10.40 5.06 -2.67
N ARG A 126 9.12 5.04 -2.31
CA ARG A 126 8.60 5.52 -1.04
C ARG A 126 7.45 4.60 -0.62
N GLY A 127 7.48 4.14 0.63
CA GLY A 127 6.48 3.30 1.27
C GLY A 127 6.36 3.63 2.75
#